data_AF-A0AAP2CLG2-F1
#
_entry.id   AF-A0AAP2CLG2-F1
#
_cell.length_a   1.000
_cell.length_b   1.000
_cell.length_c   1.000
_cell.angle_alpha   90.00
_cell.angle_beta   90.00
_cell.angle_gamma   90.00
#
_symmetry.space_group_name_H-M   'P 1'
#
loop_
_entity.id
_entity.type
_entity.pdbx_description
1 polymer ?
#
loop_
_entity_poly.entity_id
_entity_poly.type
_entity_poly.pdbx_seq_one_letter_code
_entity_poly.pdbx_strand_id
1 'polypeptide(L)'
;MTDGSIDTWESYKPIREARLDLLKGAEWDGFYQGAAPFLRSADKNLRDSALERLMTAVFWSEGSGPRGDRPSREHMIRREAWLLTRVMEAQETHNDTIPNFLQHLRFKSPRDPQIITERLRKWARQTPEGVNPDHIIGALILLTPPKPSQCDEWLKLLDAPSNYIRACAAYNLGAAIDLWAESEAEAMETIFAKEIKRPGIAGPFWTGSELGYDAHLLPIDAPDWMMRILEQRAGPEPQDLPFNGIDFHAHEICSKSPDMVRRMLRAGQTGLALETALENRAYQPQMEDVLIELGETEPSVRLHLAWYHGLIHPKATRAEIRDCTDMPAGIRTTATLRTYTGHDGNPYRMEALALHPAPFGQTLPKGELAPLIERLAPPSLRGAPRPYPGLSSAGDPPAPYFIGDKELRSFTGGITVEIAWLPGRQEASRALITGPGLWDRTP
;
A
#
# COMPACT_ATOMS: atom_id res chain seq x y z
N MET A 1 -42.85 16.08 8.51
CA MET A 1 -41.65 15.57 9.20
C MET A 1 -40.65 15.28 8.12
N THR A 2 -39.63 16.13 7.99
CA THR A 2 -38.53 15.94 7.05
C THR A 2 -37.81 14.66 7.42
N ASP A 3 -37.82 13.70 6.50
CA ASP A 3 -37.08 12.45 6.57
C ASP A 3 -35.60 12.82 6.68
N GLY A 4 -35.08 12.83 7.92
CA GLY A 4 -33.70 13.17 8.18
C GLY A 4 -32.86 12.04 7.59
N SER A 5 -32.38 12.24 6.37
CA SER A 5 -31.55 11.27 5.66
C SER A 5 -30.43 10.80 6.58
N ILE A 6 -30.56 9.55 7.03
CA ILE A 6 -29.56 8.86 7.86
C ILE A 6 -28.29 8.57 7.01
N ASP A 7 -28.30 8.86 5.71
CA ASP A 7 -27.36 8.38 4.72
C ASP A 7 -26.30 9.41 4.30
N THR A 8 -25.78 10.19 5.25
CA THR A 8 -24.69 11.16 5.03
C THR A 8 -23.35 10.63 5.55
N TRP A 9 -22.24 11.16 5.05
CA TRP A 9 -20.91 10.84 5.60
C TRP A 9 -20.77 11.32 7.04
N GLU A 10 -21.39 12.44 7.40
CA GLU A 10 -21.39 12.97 8.76
C GLU A 10 -22.06 12.00 9.76
N SER A 11 -23.21 11.43 9.39
CA SER A 11 -23.91 10.44 10.23
C SER A 11 -23.20 9.08 10.27
N TYR A 12 -22.49 8.71 9.20
CA TYR A 12 -21.73 7.46 9.12
C TYR A 12 -20.37 7.50 9.82
N LYS A 13 -19.76 8.68 9.95
CA LYS A 13 -18.41 8.86 10.50
C LYS A 13 -18.15 8.13 11.83
N PRO A 14 -19.04 8.17 12.85
CA PRO A 14 -18.82 7.43 14.10
C PRO A 14 -18.72 5.92 13.90
N ILE A 15 -19.46 5.34 12.94
CA ILE A 15 -19.42 3.90 12.63
C ILE A 15 -18.13 3.55 11.89
N ARG A 16 -17.71 4.41 10.96
CA ARG A 16 -16.45 4.24 10.23
C ARG A 16 -15.25 4.25 11.18
N GLU A 17 -15.24 5.19 12.11
CA GLU A 17 -14.14 5.41 13.06
C GLU A 17 -14.21 4.49 14.30
N ALA A 18 -15.27 3.69 14.46
CA ALA A 18 -15.43 2.81 15.61
C ALA A 18 -14.27 1.80 15.76
N ARG A 19 -13.72 1.69 16.97
CA ARG A 19 -12.65 0.75 17.33
C ARG A 19 -13.21 -0.66 17.54
N LEU A 20 -13.36 -1.41 16.45
CA LEU A 20 -13.92 -2.77 16.46
C LEU A 20 -13.14 -3.75 17.35
N ASP A 21 -11.85 -3.50 17.55
CA ASP A 21 -10.99 -4.25 18.45
C ASP A 21 -11.33 -4.06 19.94
N LEU A 22 -12.12 -3.03 20.27
CA LEU A 22 -12.49 -2.67 21.64
C LEU A 22 -13.94 -3.01 21.99
N LEU A 23 -14.78 -3.37 21.01
CA LEU A 23 -16.21 -3.66 21.24
C LEU A 23 -16.41 -5.00 21.97
N LYS A 24 -17.36 -5.04 22.90
CA LYS A 24 -17.67 -6.21 23.73
C LYS A 24 -19.17 -6.43 23.88
N GLY A 25 -19.56 -7.71 23.95
CA GLY A 25 -20.93 -8.11 24.30
C GLY A 25 -22.00 -7.40 23.47
N ALA A 26 -22.90 -6.67 24.14
CA ALA A 26 -24.03 -5.98 23.52
C ALA A 26 -23.63 -4.79 22.62
N GLU A 27 -22.39 -4.29 22.71
CA GLU A 27 -21.91 -3.20 21.85
C GLU A 27 -21.85 -3.62 20.37
N TRP A 28 -21.67 -4.92 20.10
CA TRP A 28 -21.71 -5.46 18.75
C TRP A 28 -23.07 -5.28 18.10
N ASP A 29 -24.16 -5.54 18.81
CA ASP A 29 -25.50 -5.41 18.25
C ASP A 29 -25.83 -3.94 17.94
N GLY A 30 -25.39 -3.01 18.79
CA GLY A 30 -25.49 -1.57 18.52
C GLY A 30 -24.70 -1.15 17.28
N PHE A 31 -23.48 -1.66 17.11
CA PHE A 31 -22.67 -1.43 15.91
C PHE A 31 -23.37 -1.96 14.65
N TYR A 32 -23.86 -3.21 14.67
CA TYR A 32 -24.54 -3.82 13.53
C TYR A 32 -25.83 -3.08 13.15
N GLN A 33 -26.62 -2.67 14.14
CA GLN A 33 -27.83 -1.86 13.93
C GLN A 33 -27.51 -0.47 13.35
N GLY A 34 -26.39 0.13 13.76
CA GLY A 34 -25.92 1.40 13.21
C GLY A 34 -25.38 1.27 11.79
N ALA A 35 -24.60 0.23 11.49
CA ALA A 35 -23.89 0.08 10.23
C ALA A 35 -24.76 -0.48 9.08
N ALA A 36 -25.65 -1.45 9.37
CA ALA A 36 -26.43 -2.13 8.34
C ALA A 36 -27.35 -1.22 7.48
N PRO A 37 -28.01 -0.19 8.03
CA PRO A 37 -28.85 0.71 7.24
C PRO A 37 -28.12 1.36 6.06
N PHE A 38 -26.83 1.66 6.24
CA PHE A 38 -26.01 2.33 5.24
C PHE A 38 -25.73 1.49 3.98
N LEU A 39 -26.00 0.17 4.00
CA LEU A 39 -26.00 -0.65 2.79
C LEU A 39 -27.11 -0.25 1.80
N ARG A 40 -28.11 0.52 2.25
CA ARG A 40 -29.20 1.02 1.40
C ARG A 40 -28.97 2.45 0.92
N SER A 41 -27.92 3.12 1.38
CA SER A 41 -27.58 4.49 0.98
C SER A 41 -27.55 4.62 -0.54
N ALA A 42 -27.95 5.77 -1.08
CA ALA A 42 -27.80 6.07 -2.50
C ALA A 42 -26.32 6.29 -2.90
N ASP A 43 -25.46 6.66 -1.95
CA ASP A 43 -24.02 6.84 -2.19
C ASP A 43 -23.30 5.48 -2.21
N LYS A 44 -22.77 5.13 -3.39
CA LYS A 44 -22.01 3.90 -3.62
C LYS A 44 -20.81 3.77 -2.68
N ASN A 45 -20.07 4.84 -2.43
CA ASN A 45 -18.86 4.80 -1.61
C ASN A 45 -19.22 4.57 -0.14
N LEU A 46 -20.34 5.12 0.29
CA LEU A 46 -20.86 4.92 1.64
C LEU A 46 -21.31 3.45 1.80
N ARG A 47 -22.06 2.90 0.84
CA ARG A 47 -22.44 1.47 0.83
C ARG A 47 -21.22 0.56 0.90
N ASP A 48 -20.23 0.80 0.06
CA ASP A 48 -18.99 0.01 0.01
C ASP A 48 -18.24 0.06 1.35
N SER A 49 -18.10 1.26 1.94
CA SER A 49 -17.49 1.41 3.26
C SER A 49 -18.29 0.70 4.35
N ALA A 50 -19.62 0.77 4.33
CA ALA A 50 -20.48 0.07 5.29
C ALA A 50 -20.31 -1.45 5.17
N LEU A 51 -20.27 -1.97 3.94
CA LEU A 51 -20.05 -3.38 3.66
C LEU A 51 -18.67 -3.85 4.15
N GLU A 52 -17.61 -3.11 3.84
CA GLU A 52 -16.25 -3.36 4.33
C GLU A 52 -16.22 -3.50 5.85
N ARG A 53 -16.86 -2.56 6.55
CA ARG A 53 -16.92 -2.52 8.02
C ARG A 53 -17.70 -3.66 8.62
N LEU A 54 -18.84 -4.01 8.02
CA LEU A 54 -19.64 -5.16 8.44
C LEU A 54 -18.86 -6.46 8.24
N MET A 55 -18.19 -6.64 7.10
CA MET A 55 -17.35 -7.82 6.85
C MET A 55 -16.18 -7.90 7.82
N THR A 56 -15.51 -6.79 8.14
CA THR A 56 -14.46 -6.74 9.17
C THR A 56 -14.99 -7.18 10.53
N ALA A 57 -16.14 -6.66 10.94
CA ALA A 57 -16.77 -7.01 12.21
C ALA A 57 -17.11 -8.51 12.27
N VAL A 58 -17.84 -9.02 11.27
CA VAL A 58 -18.37 -10.39 11.25
C VAL A 58 -17.27 -11.44 11.04
N PHE A 59 -16.37 -11.25 10.07
CA PHE A 59 -15.38 -12.27 9.72
C PHE A 59 -14.12 -12.22 10.58
N TRP A 60 -13.81 -11.06 11.19
CA TRP A 60 -12.56 -10.88 11.91
C TRP A 60 -12.75 -10.39 13.34
N SER A 61 -13.21 -9.15 13.56
CA SER A 61 -13.07 -8.48 14.85
C SER A 61 -13.88 -9.14 15.98
N GLU A 62 -15.16 -9.47 15.77
CA GLU A 62 -16.01 -10.08 16.81
C GLU A 62 -15.46 -11.45 17.25
N GLY A 63 -14.87 -12.22 16.33
CA GLY A 63 -14.26 -13.52 16.61
C GLY A 63 -12.80 -13.49 17.09
N SER A 64 -12.15 -12.32 17.15
CA SER A 64 -10.69 -12.21 17.37
C SER A 64 -10.26 -11.82 18.79
N GLY A 65 -11.21 -11.57 19.70
CA GLY A 65 -10.93 -11.27 21.11
C GLY A 65 -10.20 -12.38 21.90
N PRO A 66 -9.92 -12.19 23.20
CA PRO A 66 -9.36 -13.22 24.07
C PRO A 66 -10.18 -14.52 24.02
N ARG A 67 -9.52 -15.70 24.08
CA ARG A 67 -10.20 -17.00 23.88
C ARG A 67 -11.45 -17.20 24.77
N GLY A 68 -11.46 -16.68 25.99
CA GLY A 68 -12.59 -16.77 26.91
C GLY A 68 -13.77 -15.85 26.59
N ASP A 69 -13.54 -14.80 25.80
CA ASP A 69 -14.53 -13.77 25.45
C ASP A 69 -15.06 -13.92 24.02
N ARG A 70 -14.54 -14.89 23.26
CA ARG A 70 -14.97 -15.15 21.88
C ARG A 70 -16.39 -15.72 21.87
N PRO A 71 -17.27 -15.24 20.98
CA PRO A 71 -18.56 -15.88 20.77
C PRO A 71 -18.41 -17.34 20.31
N SER A 72 -19.47 -18.13 20.54
CA SER A 72 -19.50 -19.52 20.10
C SER A 72 -19.47 -19.62 18.57
N ARG A 73 -19.05 -20.78 18.06
CA ARG A 73 -19.08 -21.05 16.61
C ARG A 73 -20.48 -20.87 16.02
N GLU A 74 -21.52 -21.35 16.71
CA GLU A 74 -22.91 -21.18 16.26
C GLU A 74 -23.32 -19.71 16.15
N HIS A 75 -22.82 -18.85 17.05
CA HIS A 75 -23.05 -17.41 16.95
C HIS A 75 -22.41 -16.82 15.70
N MET A 76 -21.15 -17.18 15.43
CA MET A 76 -20.46 -16.70 14.22
C MET A 76 -21.19 -17.16 12.95
N ILE A 77 -21.61 -18.42 12.88
CA ILE A 77 -22.41 -18.97 11.77
C ILE A 77 -23.70 -18.16 11.55
N ARG A 78 -24.43 -17.84 12.64
CA ARG A 78 -25.63 -16.98 12.54
C ARG A 78 -25.30 -15.59 12.02
N ARG A 79 -24.16 -15.02 12.43
CA ARG A 79 -23.74 -13.68 12.02
C ARG A 79 -23.34 -13.64 10.54
N GLU A 80 -22.67 -14.68 10.04
CA GLU A 80 -22.37 -14.84 8.62
C GLU A 80 -23.66 -14.95 7.77
N ALA A 81 -24.62 -15.77 8.21
CA ALA A 81 -25.92 -15.90 7.55
C ALA A 81 -26.70 -14.58 7.52
N TRP A 82 -26.67 -13.83 8.64
CA TRP A 82 -27.25 -12.50 8.74
C TRP A 82 -26.60 -11.53 7.73
N LEU A 83 -25.28 -11.48 7.67
CA LEU A 83 -24.54 -10.62 6.75
C LEU A 83 -24.91 -10.92 5.29
N LEU A 84 -24.91 -12.19 4.89
CA LEU A 84 -25.33 -12.59 3.55
C LEU A 84 -26.77 -12.15 3.23
N THR A 85 -27.67 -12.24 4.20
CA THR A 85 -29.05 -11.77 4.04
C THR A 85 -29.07 -10.27 3.78
N ARG A 86 -28.30 -9.47 4.54
CA ARG A 86 -28.20 -8.01 4.32
C ARG A 86 -27.61 -7.67 2.95
N VAL A 87 -26.58 -8.40 2.50
CA VAL A 87 -25.97 -8.24 1.17
C VAL A 87 -26.98 -8.52 0.07
N MET A 88 -27.78 -9.59 0.21
CA MET A 88 -28.80 -9.93 -0.77
C MET A 88 -29.91 -8.88 -0.83
N GLU A 89 -30.42 -8.42 0.32
CA GLU A 89 -31.44 -7.36 0.37
C GLU A 89 -30.93 -6.06 -0.28
N ALA A 90 -29.67 -5.69 -0.04
CA ALA A 90 -29.10 -4.50 -0.66
C ALA A 90 -28.89 -4.67 -2.18
N GLN A 91 -28.52 -5.87 -2.64
CA GLN A 91 -28.37 -6.17 -4.08
C GLN A 91 -29.69 -5.98 -4.86
N GLU A 92 -30.84 -6.22 -4.25
CA GLU A 92 -32.15 -6.01 -4.89
C GLU A 92 -32.37 -4.56 -5.34
N THR A 93 -31.68 -3.60 -4.71
CA THR A 93 -31.75 -2.18 -5.04
C THR A 93 -30.47 -1.65 -5.70
N HIS A 94 -29.31 -2.19 -5.33
CA HIS A 94 -27.99 -1.66 -5.69
C HIS A 94 -27.11 -2.77 -6.26
N ASN A 95 -26.95 -2.79 -7.59
CA ASN A 95 -26.28 -3.88 -8.31
C ASN A 95 -24.75 -4.01 -8.03
N ASP A 96 -24.14 -3.02 -7.38
CA ASP A 96 -22.75 -3.02 -6.96
C ASP A 96 -22.48 -3.77 -5.64
N THR A 97 -23.52 -4.14 -4.88
CA THR A 97 -23.37 -4.73 -3.55
C THR A 97 -22.64 -6.07 -3.58
N ILE A 98 -23.07 -7.02 -4.43
CA ILE A 98 -22.39 -8.33 -4.57
C ILE A 98 -20.98 -8.17 -5.15
N PRO A 99 -20.74 -7.37 -6.21
CA PRO A 99 -19.38 -7.09 -6.68
C PRO A 99 -18.44 -6.59 -5.57
N ASN A 100 -18.88 -5.62 -4.76
CA ASN A 100 -18.10 -5.11 -3.64
C ASN A 100 -17.91 -6.18 -2.55
N PHE A 101 -18.92 -7.01 -2.26
CA PHE A 101 -18.81 -8.12 -1.32
C PHE A 101 -17.74 -9.13 -1.76
N LEU A 102 -17.72 -9.50 -3.04
CA LEU A 102 -16.72 -10.41 -3.61
C LEU A 102 -15.31 -9.80 -3.55
N GLN A 103 -15.19 -8.49 -3.81
CA GLN A 103 -13.92 -7.78 -3.70
C GLN A 103 -13.39 -7.79 -2.26
N HIS A 104 -14.25 -7.53 -1.27
CA HIS A 104 -13.84 -7.54 0.13
C HIS A 104 -13.53 -8.94 0.66
N LEU A 105 -14.20 -9.99 0.16
CA LEU A 105 -13.96 -11.38 0.59
C LEU A 105 -12.49 -11.81 0.38
N ARG A 106 -11.86 -11.30 -0.68
CA ARG A 106 -10.43 -11.48 -0.96
C ARG A 106 -9.54 -11.10 0.23
N PHE A 107 -9.88 -10.01 0.91
CA PHE A 107 -9.11 -9.48 2.03
C PHE A 107 -9.68 -9.89 3.40
N LYS A 108 -10.94 -10.33 3.42
CA LYS A 108 -11.74 -10.59 4.62
C LYS A 108 -12.46 -11.92 4.45
N SER A 109 -11.75 -12.99 4.77
CA SER A 109 -12.32 -14.33 4.70
C SER A 109 -12.86 -14.77 6.07
N PRO A 110 -14.05 -15.40 6.14
CA PRO A 110 -14.52 -16.03 7.37
C PRO A 110 -13.60 -17.18 7.77
N ARG A 111 -13.53 -17.46 9.07
CA ARG A 111 -12.78 -18.63 9.57
C ARG A 111 -13.42 -19.96 9.18
N ASP A 112 -14.75 -19.98 9.03
CA ASP A 112 -15.53 -21.14 8.62
C ASP A 112 -16.38 -20.80 7.40
N PRO A 113 -15.85 -20.92 6.18
CA PRO A 113 -16.47 -20.38 4.98
C PRO A 113 -17.66 -21.22 4.47
N GLN A 114 -18.21 -22.16 5.24
CA GLN A 114 -19.22 -23.10 4.74
C GLN A 114 -20.44 -22.38 4.16
N ILE A 115 -21.04 -21.44 4.89
CA ILE A 115 -22.25 -20.74 4.43
C ILE A 115 -21.92 -19.89 3.19
N ILE A 116 -20.79 -19.18 3.22
CA ILE A 116 -20.35 -18.33 2.11
C ILE A 116 -20.09 -19.18 0.86
N THR A 117 -19.36 -20.29 0.98
CA THR A 117 -19.05 -21.18 -0.15
C THR A 117 -20.29 -21.86 -0.71
N GLU A 118 -21.25 -22.28 0.10
CA GLU A 118 -22.55 -22.77 -0.38
C GLU A 118 -23.30 -21.71 -1.20
N ARG A 119 -23.31 -20.46 -0.72
CA ARG A 119 -23.90 -19.34 -1.45
C ARG A 119 -23.19 -19.07 -2.77
N LEU A 120 -21.87 -19.00 -2.75
CA LEU A 120 -21.06 -18.79 -3.95
C LEU A 120 -21.26 -19.91 -4.98
N ARG A 121 -21.36 -21.19 -4.56
CA ARG A 121 -21.70 -22.31 -5.46
C ARG A 121 -23.06 -22.14 -6.11
N LYS A 122 -24.04 -21.58 -5.40
CA LYS A 122 -25.35 -21.26 -5.99
C LYS A 122 -25.23 -20.15 -7.02
N TRP A 123 -24.49 -19.08 -6.72
CA TRP A 123 -24.23 -17.99 -7.67
C TRP A 123 -23.39 -18.41 -8.87
N ALA A 124 -22.50 -19.39 -8.73
CA ALA A 124 -21.74 -19.94 -9.85
C ALA A 124 -22.65 -20.68 -10.85
N ARG A 125 -23.75 -21.28 -10.40
CA ARG A 125 -24.76 -21.93 -11.27
C ARG A 125 -25.77 -20.94 -11.84
N GLN A 126 -26.03 -19.88 -11.09
CA GLN A 126 -26.99 -18.83 -11.46
C GLN A 126 -26.40 -17.48 -11.06
N THR A 127 -25.61 -16.91 -11.97
CA THR A 127 -24.90 -15.66 -11.74
C THR A 127 -25.89 -14.52 -11.55
N PRO A 128 -25.81 -13.77 -10.43
CA PRO A 128 -26.65 -12.59 -10.25
C PRO A 128 -26.38 -11.56 -11.35
N GLU A 129 -27.41 -10.80 -11.71
CA GLU A 129 -27.28 -9.73 -12.70
C GLU A 129 -26.24 -8.70 -12.29
N GLY A 130 -25.42 -8.26 -13.24
CA GLY A 130 -24.34 -7.29 -13.02
C GLY A 130 -23.09 -7.85 -12.33
N VAL A 131 -23.04 -9.16 -12.04
CA VAL A 131 -21.89 -9.79 -11.38
C VAL A 131 -21.04 -10.55 -12.39
N ASN A 132 -19.72 -10.33 -12.34
CA ASN A 132 -18.78 -11.11 -13.14
C ASN A 132 -18.68 -12.55 -12.59
N PRO A 133 -19.01 -13.60 -13.39
CA PRO A 133 -18.91 -15.00 -12.94
C PRO A 133 -17.49 -15.37 -12.49
N ASP A 134 -16.45 -14.81 -13.10
CA ASP A 134 -15.07 -15.10 -12.73
C ASP A 134 -14.73 -14.65 -11.30
N HIS A 135 -15.36 -13.58 -10.81
CA HIS A 135 -15.16 -13.12 -9.44
C HIS A 135 -15.81 -14.07 -8.42
N ILE A 136 -16.95 -14.69 -8.77
CA ILE A 136 -17.59 -15.71 -7.94
C ILE A 136 -16.71 -16.97 -7.89
N ILE A 137 -16.20 -17.41 -9.04
CA ILE A 137 -15.31 -18.57 -9.11
C ILE A 137 -13.99 -18.30 -8.38
N GLY A 138 -13.39 -17.11 -8.56
CA GLY A 138 -12.19 -16.72 -7.84
C GLY A 138 -12.41 -16.68 -6.32
N ALA A 139 -13.53 -16.14 -5.84
CA ALA A 139 -13.87 -16.19 -4.42
C ALA A 139 -14.06 -17.62 -3.90
N LEU A 140 -14.65 -18.52 -4.68
CA LEU A 140 -14.72 -19.95 -4.34
C LEU A 140 -13.33 -20.55 -4.19
N ILE A 141 -12.46 -20.32 -5.17
CA ILE A 141 -11.07 -20.79 -5.17
C ILE A 141 -10.40 -20.32 -3.88
N LEU A 142 -10.43 -19.03 -3.56
CA LEU A 142 -9.77 -18.49 -2.36
C LEU A 142 -10.29 -19.12 -1.06
N LEU A 143 -11.60 -19.37 -0.94
CA LEU A 143 -12.22 -19.95 0.26
C LEU A 143 -12.13 -21.48 0.35
N THR A 144 -11.67 -22.15 -0.70
CA THR A 144 -11.51 -23.62 -0.72
C THR A 144 -10.09 -23.96 -1.13
N PRO A 145 -9.08 -23.91 -0.23
CA PRO A 145 -7.70 -24.22 -0.58
C PRO A 145 -7.54 -25.67 -1.08
N PRO A 146 -6.50 -25.96 -1.90
CA PRO A 146 -6.27 -27.28 -2.45
C PRO A 146 -6.06 -28.33 -1.35
N LYS A 147 -6.53 -29.55 -1.64
CA LYS A 147 -6.19 -30.76 -0.88
C LYS A 147 -5.16 -31.57 -1.66
N PRO A 148 -4.38 -32.46 -1.02
CA PRO A 148 -3.40 -33.30 -1.72
C PRO A 148 -3.96 -34.04 -2.93
N SER A 149 -5.20 -34.53 -2.86
CA SER A 149 -5.85 -35.26 -3.96
C SER A 149 -6.28 -34.37 -5.14
N GLN A 150 -6.12 -33.06 -5.06
CA GLN A 150 -6.63 -32.09 -6.03
C GLN A 150 -5.53 -31.28 -6.71
N CYS A 151 -4.25 -31.47 -6.34
CA CYS A 151 -3.14 -30.64 -6.81
C CYS A 151 -3.06 -30.56 -8.35
N ASP A 152 -3.25 -31.67 -9.05
CA ASP A 152 -3.26 -31.71 -10.53
C ASP A 152 -4.39 -30.86 -11.15
N GLU A 153 -5.57 -30.82 -10.51
CA GLU A 153 -6.69 -30.01 -10.97
C GLU A 153 -6.42 -28.53 -10.74
N TRP A 154 -5.80 -28.19 -9.61
CA TRP A 154 -5.42 -26.83 -9.26
C TRP A 154 -4.32 -26.28 -10.17
N LEU A 155 -3.32 -27.09 -10.51
CA LEU A 155 -2.28 -26.69 -11.46
C LEU A 155 -2.84 -26.37 -12.84
N LYS A 156 -3.92 -27.02 -13.27
CA LYS A 156 -4.63 -26.69 -14.52
C LYS A 156 -5.37 -25.35 -14.44
N LEU A 157 -5.78 -24.90 -13.25
CA LEU A 157 -6.41 -23.59 -13.08
C LEU A 157 -5.45 -22.44 -13.38
N LEU A 158 -4.13 -22.66 -13.31
CA LEU A 158 -3.13 -21.69 -13.75
C LEU A 158 -3.18 -21.40 -15.26
N ASP A 159 -3.88 -22.23 -16.03
CA ASP A 159 -4.08 -22.05 -17.48
C ASP A 159 -5.51 -21.57 -17.82
N ALA A 160 -6.34 -21.24 -16.82
CA ALA A 160 -7.72 -20.82 -17.05
C ALA A 160 -7.83 -19.59 -17.98
N PRO A 161 -8.89 -19.44 -18.80
CA PRO A 161 -9.02 -18.28 -19.67
C PRO A 161 -9.06 -16.94 -18.93
N SER A 162 -9.57 -16.92 -17.70
CA SER A 162 -9.67 -15.71 -16.88
C SER A 162 -8.39 -15.42 -16.10
N ASN A 163 -7.88 -14.19 -16.19
CA ASN A 163 -6.72 -13.75 -15.38
C ASN A 163 -7.05 -13.77 -13.88
N TYR A 164 -8.28 -13.39 -13.52
CA TYR A 164 -8.74 -13.38 -12.13
C TYR A 164 -8.71 -14.78 -11.51
N ILE A 165 -9.26 -15.78 -12.20
CA ILE A 165 -9.27 -17.18 -11.75
C ILE A 165 -7.84 -17.73 -11.60
N ARG A 166 -6.98 -17.49 -12.60
CA ARG A 166 -5.58 -17.94 -12.57
C ARG A 166 -4.83 -17.35 -11.38
N ALA A 167 -5.02 -16.06 -11.11
CA ALA A 167 -4.38 -15.37 -10.00
C ALA A 167 -4.87 -15.90 -8.64
N CYS A 168 -6.18 -16.13 -8.47
CA CYS A 168 -6.71 -16.77 -7.26
C CYS A 168 -6.17 -18.18 -7.05
N ALA A 169 -6.04 -18.97 -8.11
CA ALA A 169 -5.46 -20.31 -8.03
C ALA A 169 -3.97 -20.25 -7.65
N ALA A 170 -3.22 -19.34 -8.28
CA ALA A 170 -1.81 -19.11 -7.99
C ALA A 170 -1.57 -18.73 -6.52
N TYR A 171 -2.38 -17.82 -5.96
CA TYR A 171 -2.31 -17.46 -4.54
C TYR A 171 -2.43 -18.68 -3.61
N ASN A 172 -3.47 -19.50 -3.80
CA ASN A 172 -3.68 -20.67 -2.95
C ASN A 172 -2.68 -21.80 -3.19
N LEU A 173 -2.13 -21.93 -4.40
CA LEU A 173 -1.00 -22.84 -4.67
C LEU A 173 0.28 -22.35 -3.99
N GLY A 174 0.50 -21.03 -3.91
CA GLY A 174 1.58 -20.44 -3.13
C GLY A 174 1.50 -20.81 -1.66
N ALA A 175 0.33 -20.66 -1.05
CA ALA A 175 0.10 -21.02 0.35
C ALA A 175 0.21 -22.53 0.65
N ALA A 176 0.30 -23.37 -0.40
CA ALA A 176 0.22 -24.82 -0.30
C ALA A 176 1.34 -25.53 -1.09
N ILE A 177 2.51 -24.90 -1.24
CA ILE A 177 3.67 -25.45 -1.99
C ILE A 177 3.96 -26.91 -1.60
N ASP A 178 4.01 -27.20 -0.30
CA ASP A 178 4.27 -28.54 0.26
C ASP A 178 3.29 -29.64 -0.19
N LEU A 179 2.14 -29.27 -0.76
CA LEU A 179 1.15 -30.23 -1.23
C LEU A 179 1.38 -30.69 -2.68
N TRP A 180 2.08 -29.92 -3.49
CA TRP A 180 2.13 -30.13 -4.94
C TRP A 180 3.52 -30.05 -5.56
N ALA A 181 4.53 -29.55 -4.84
CA ALA A 181 5.91 -29.55 -5.27
C ALA A 181 6.79 -30.30 -4.26
N GLU A 182 7.88 -30.89 -4.73
CA GLU A 182 8.90 -31.51 -3.87
C GLU A 182 9.76 -30.47 -3.16
N SER A 183 9.83 -29.25 -3.71
CA SER A 183 10.56 -28.12 -3.13
C SER A 183 10.01 -26.77 -3.59
N GLU A 184 10.31 -25.72 -2.82
CA GLU A 184 10.04 -24.32 -3.22
C GLU A 184 10.70 -23.96 -4.56
N ALA A 185 11.92 -24.45 -4.82
CA ALA A 185 12.62 -24.20 -6.07
C ALA A 185 11.87 -24.80 -7.28
N GLU A 186 11.36 -26.02 -7.15
CA GLU A 186 10.53 -26.66 -8.19
C GLU A 186 9.22 -25.89 -8.41
N ALA A 187 8.57 -25.47 -7.33
CA ALA A 187 7.36 -24.68 -7.41
C ALA A 187 7.61 -23.36 -8.18
N MET A 188 8.69 -22.67 -7.84
CA MET A 188 9.08 -21.40 -8.45
C MET A 188 9.44 -21.53 -9.93
N GLU A 189 10.12 -22.60 -10.34
CA GLU A 189 10.39 -22.87 -11.76
C GLU A 189 9.12 -23.26 -12.54
N THR A 190 8.18 -23.97 -11.89
CA THR A 190 6.87 -24.26 -12.50
C THR A 190 6.07 -22.99 -12.77
N ILE A 191 6.05 -22.07 -11.80
CA ILE A 191 5.39 -20.76 -11.94
C ILE A 191 6.10 -19.92 -12.99
N PHE A 192 7.44 -19.86 -12.97
CA PHE A 192 8.25 -19.20 -13.99
C PHE A 192 7.88 -19.65 -15.40
N ALA A 193 7.88 -20.96 -15.65
CA ALA A 193 7.62 -21.52 -16.99
C ALA A 193 6.23 -21.19 -17.53
N LYS A 194 5.25 -20.96 -16.65
CA LYS A 194 3.89 -20.54 -16.99
C LYS A 194 3.78 -19.02 -17.14
N GLU A 195 4.37 -18.25 -16.22
CA GLU A 195 4.36 -16.78 -16.21
C GLU A 195 4.97 -16.19 -17.48
N ILE A 196 6.11 -16.73 -17.94
CA ILE A 196 6.79 -16.19 -19.14
C ILE A 196 5.91 -16.29 -20.40
N LYS A 197 5.03 -17.31 -20.46
CA LYS A 197 4.13 -17.52 -21.60
C LYS A 197 2.90 -16.62 -21.52
N ARG A 198 2.37 -16.45 -20.30
CA ARG A 198 1.16 -15.67 -20.05
C ARG A 198 1.25 -15.03 -18.66
N PRO A 199 1.59 -13.75 -18.58
CA PRO A 199 1.74 -13.05 -17.30
C PRO A 199 0.48 -13.09 -16.43
N GLY A 200 0.67 -12.87 -15.12
CA GLY A 200 -0.40 -12.64 -14.15
C GLY A 200 -0.61 -13.73 -13.11
N ILE A 201 0.37 -14.62 -12.89
CA ILE A 201 0.33 -15.62 -11.80
C ILE A 201 1.51 -15.53 -10.83
N ALA A 202 2.68 -15.03 -11.26
CA ALA A 202 3.87 -14.99 -10.40
C ALA A 202 3.68 -14.11 -9.16
N GLY A 203 3.17 -12.89 -9.31
CA GLY A 203 2.87 -12.00 -8.19
C GLY A 203 1.84 -12.56 -7.19
N PRO A 204 0.67 -13.04 -7.68
CA PRO A 204 -0.30 -13.74 -6.84
C PRO A 204 0.29 -14.95 -6.10
N PHE A 205 1.08 -15.78 -6.78
CA PHE A 205 1.77 -16.92 -6.20
C PHE A 205 2.71 -16.49 -5.07
N TRP A 206 3.58 -15.50 -5.33
CA TRP A 206 4.51 -14.95 -4.35
C TRP A 206 3.77 -14.42 -3.12
N THR A 207 2.67 -13.69 -3.33
CA THR A 207 1.83 -13.15 -2.25
C THR A 207 1.27 -14.25 -1.35
N GLY A 208 0.73 -15.32 -1.93
CA GLY A 208 0.12 -16.41 -1.17
C GLY A 208 1.14 -17.33 -0.51
N SER A 209 2.36 -17.43 -1.05
CA SER A 209 3.43 -18.25 -0.51
C SER A 209 4.04 -17.73 0.80
N GLU A 210 3.78 -16.47 1.15
CA GLU A 210 4.38 -15.76 2.29
C GLU A 210 5.92 -15.72 2.29
N LEU A 211 6.57 -16.17 1.20
CA LEU A 211 8.03 -16.22 1.03
C LEU A 211 8.68 -14.84 1.08
N GLY A 212 7.90 -13.76 0.93
CA GLY A 212 8.38 -12.38 1.03
C GLY A 212 8.97 -12.01 2.39
N TYR A 213 8.50 -12.61 3.50
CA TYR A 213 9.02 -12.28 4.83
C TYR A 213 10.44 -12.82 5.07
N ASP A 214 10.76 -13.96 4.44
CA ASP A 214 12.01 -14.69 4.62
C ASP A 214 12.71 -14.96 3.28
N ALA A 215 12.59 -14.04 2.32
CA ALA A 215 13.09 -14.24 0.95
C ALA A 215 14.60 -14.59 0.87
N HIS A 216 15.37 -14.21 1.89
CA HIS A 216 16.80 -14.50 2.04
C HIS A 216 17.10 -15.92 2.54
N LEU A 217 16.10 -16.65 3.04
CA LEU A 217 16.19 -18.04 3.49
C LEU A 217 15.76 -19.04 2.41
N LEU A 218 15.21 -18.55 1.30
CA LEU A 218 14.78 -19.40 0.20
C LEU A 218 15.97 -20.11 -0.45
N PRO A 219 15.78 -21.33 -0.97
CA PRO A 219 16.81 -22.05 -1.73
C PRO A 219 17.06 -21.45 -3.13
N ILE A 220 16.56 -20.25 -3.41
CA ILE A 220 16.68 -19.53 -4.68
C ILE A 220 17.12 -18.08 -4.45
N ASP A 221 17.69 -17.46 -5.48
CA ASP A 221 17.87 -16.01 -5.53
C ASP A 221 16.56 -15.36 -6.00
N ALA A 222 15.74 -14.89 -5.06
CA ALA A 222 14.45 -14.27 -5.36
C ALA A 222 14.56 -13.04 -6.28
N PRO A 223 15.45 -12.06 -6.03
CA PRO A 223 15.72 -10.98 -6.99
C PRO A 223 16.03 -11.50 -8.40
N ASP A 224 16.92 -12.48 -8.54
CA ASP A 224 17.26 -13.02 -9.87
C ASP A 224 16.06 -13.70 -10.54
N TRP A 225 15.28 -14.50 -9.80
CA TRP A 225 14.08 -15.16 -10.32
C TRP A 225 13.05 -14.14 -10.84
N MET A 226 12.80 -13.07 -10.08
CA MET A 226 11.89 -12.00 -10.51
C MET A 226 12.42 -11.29 -11.76
N MET A 227 13.72 -10.99 -11.80
CA MET A 227 14.32 -10.36 -12.98
C MET A 227 14.26 -11.26 -14.21
N ARG A 228 14.49 -12.58 -14.08
CA ARG A 228 14.33 -13.52 -15.19
C ARG A 228 12.91 -13.48 -15.77
N ILE A 229 11.88 -13.32 -14.93
CA ILE A 229 10.49 -13.16 -15.39
C ILE A 229 10.34 -11.87 -16.19
N LEU A 230 10.77 -10.73 -15.63
CA LEU A 230 10.65 -9.43 -16.28
C LEU A 230 11.38 -9.36 -17.62
N GLU A 231 12.51 -10.07 -17.72
CA GLU A 231 13.34 -10.16 -18.92
C GLU A 231 12.75 -11.07 -20.01
N GLN A 232 11.95 -12.08 -19.65
CA GLN A 232 11.52 -13.15 -20.58
C GLN A 232 10.01 -13.22 -20.83
N ARG A 233 9.20 -12.50 -20.05
CA ARG A 233 7.73 -12.56 -20.19
C ARG A 233 7.25 -12.01 -21.53
N ALA A 234 6.25 -12.67 -22.10
CA ALA A 234 5.72 -12.34 -23.43
C ALA A 234 4.93 -11.01 -23.50
N GLY A 235 4.58 -10.41 -22.35
CA GLY A 235 3.79 -9.18 -22.30
C GLY A 235 3.75 -8.55 -20.89
N PRO A 236 3.00 -7.45 -20.72
CA PRO A 236 2.82 -6.83 -19.41
C PRO A 236 1.92 -7.67 -18.50
N GLU A 237 1.95 -7.38 -17.20
CA GLU A 237 0.97 -7.94 -16.27
C GLU A 237 -0.45 -7.45 -16.58
N PRO A 238 -1.48 -8.29 -16.37
CA PRO A 238 -2.86 -7.83 -16.40
C PRO A 238 -3.11 -6.72 -15.37
N GLN A 239 -3.87 -5.69 -15.74
CA GLN A 239 -4.20 -4.58 -14.82
C GLN A 239 -5.27 -4.96 -13.78
N ASP A 240 -6.03 -6.02 -14.00
CA ASP A 240 -7.20 -6.44 -13.23
C ASP A 240 -6.90 -7.60 -12.27
N LEU A 241 -5.64 -7.76 -11.84
CA LEU A 241 -5.27 -8.84 -10.94
C LEU A 241 -5.88 -8.66 -9.53
N PRO A 242 -6.40 -9.75 -8.93
CA PRO A 242 -6.85 -9.76 -7.55
C PRO A 242 -5.69 -9.86 -6.56
N PHE A 243 -4.43 -9.62 -6.92
CA PHE A 243 -3.28 -9.56 -5.99
C PHE A 243 -2.23 -8.63 -6.56
N ASN A 244 -1.22 -8.29 -5.76
CA ASN A 244 -0.08 -7.54 -6.28
C ASN A 244 0.64 -8.38 -7.33
N GLY A 245 0.97 -7.75 -8.45
CA GLY A 245 1.73 -8.35 -9.53
C GLY A 245 3.19 -8.57 -9.16
N ILE A 246 3.93 -9.26 -10.02
CA ILE A 246 5.35 -9.50 -9.85
C ILE A 246 6.15 -8.20 -9.93
N ASP A 247 5.68 -7.19 -10.67
CA ASP A 247 6.36 -5.89 -10.78
C ASP A 247 6.39 -5.19 -9.42
N PHE A 248 5.28 -5.22 -8.68
CA PHE A 248 5.20 -4.69 -7.32
C PHE A 248 6.21 -5.37 -6.38
N HIS A 249 6.28 -6.71 -6.40
CA HIS A 249 7.19 -7.44 -5.52
C HIS A 249 8.66 -7.24 -5.92
N ALA A 250 8.94 -7.18 -7.22
CA ALA A 250 10.27 -6.89 -7.74
C ALA A 250 10.75 -5.51 -7.29
N HIS A 251 9.88 -4.50 -7.34
CA HIS A 251 10.14 -3.16 -6.81
C HIS A 251 10.56 -3.20 -5.34
N GLU A 252 9.77 -3.86 -4.49
CA GLU A 252 10.02 -3.90 -3.04
C GLU A 252 11.37 -4.57 -2.72
N ILE A 253 11.61 -5.73 -3.32
CA ILE A 253 12.77 -6.56 -3.04
C ILE A 253 14.05 -5.98 -3.66
N CYS A 254 13.96 -5.40 -4.86
CA CYS A 254 15.11 -4.90 -5.59
C CYS A 254 15.48 -3.45 -5.26
N SER A 255 14.67 -2.74 -4.44
CA SER A 255 14.80 -1.30 -4.15
C SER A 255 16.17 -0.84 -3.63
N LYS A 256 17.00 -1.75 -3.12
CA LYS A 256 18.35 -1.47 -2.61
C LYS A 256 19.48 -1.90 -3.54
N SER A 257 19.15 -2.51 -4.69
CA SER A 257 20.12 -3.11 -5.61
C SER A 257 20.25 -2.30 -6.90
N PRO A 258 21.34 -1.52 -7.08
CA PRO A 258 21.57 -0.77 -8.31
C PRO A 258 21.67 -1.68 -9.54
N ASP A 259 22.19 -2.90 -9.38
CA ASP A 259 22.31 -3.87 -10.46
C ASP A 259 20.95 -4.34 -10.97
N MET A 260 19.97 -4.54 -10.06
CA MET A 260 18.62 -4.94 -10.43
C MET A 260 17.89 -3.78 -11.13
N VAL A 261 18.03 -2.54 -10.65
CA VAL A 261 17.50 -1.36 -11.35
C VAL A 261 18.06 -1.28 -12.78
N ARG A 262 19.38 -1.48 -12.96
CA ARG A 262 19.98 -1.50 -14.30
C ARG A 262 19.50 -2.67 -15.15
N ARG A 263 19.24 -3.84 -14.57
CA ARG A 263 18.61 -4.97 -15.28
C ARG A 263 17.20 -4.61 -15.75
N MET A 264 16.38 -3.98 -14.90
CA MET A 264 15.04 -3.50 -15.27
C MET A 264 15.10 -2.51 -16.45
N LEU A 265 16.05 -1.56 -16.43
CA LEU A 265 16.28 -0.65 -17.55
C LEU A 265 16.65 -1.38 -18.85
N ARG A 266 17.57 -2.36 -18.78
CA ARG A 266 17.96 -3.17 -19.95
C ARG A 266 16.80 -4.03 -20.47
N ALA A 267 15.90 -4.47 -19.59
CA ALA A 267 14.69 -5.20 -19.95
C ALA A 267 13.57 -4.30 -20.50
N GLY A 268 13.80 -2.98 -20.62
CA GLY A 268 12.80 -2.02 -21.10
C GLY A 268 11.72 -1.65 -20.07
N GLN A 269 11.90 -2.04 -18.80
CA GLN A 269 10.96 -1.77 -17.71
C GLN A 269 11.25 -0.41 -17.04
N THR A 270 11.32 0.66 -17.81
CA THR A 270 11.76 1.98 -17.32
C THR A 270 10.92 2.53 -16.17
N GLY A 271 9.58 2.39 -16.26
CA GLY A 271 8.68 2.84 -15.18
C GLY A 271 8.95 2.13 -13.86
N LEU A 272 9.06 0.80 -13.89
CA LEU A 272 9.38 -0.02 -12.73
C LEU A 272 10.79 0.28 -12.18
N ALA A 273 11.78 0.46 -13.06
CA ALA A 273 13.13 0.83 -12.65
C ALA A 273 13.15 2.17 -11.90
N LEU A 274 12.37 3.15 -12.35
CA LEU A 274 12.23 4.45 -11.68
C LEU A 274 11.52 4.32 -10.34
N GLU A 275 10.44 3.56 -10.27
CA GLU A 275 9.74 3.29 -9.01
C GLU A 275 10.70 2.65 -7.99
N THR A 276 11.41 1.61 -8.43
CA THR A 276 12.36 0.83 -7.62
C THR A 276 13.52 1.70 -7.12
N ALA A 277 14.10 2.53 -8.00
CA ALA A 277 15.23 3.39 -7.66
C ALA A 277 14.85 4.51 -6.67
N LEU A 278 13.59 4.93 -6.66
CA LEU A 278 13.10 6.06 -5.86
C LEU A 278 12.37 5.64 -4.57
N GLU A 279 12.19 4.33 -4.35
CA GLU A 279 11.47 3.77 -3.20
C GLU A 279 12.11 4.21 -1.87
N ASN A 280 13.42 4.07 -1.76
CA ASN A 280 14.13 4.36 -0.54
C ASN A 280 14.38 5.85 -0.37
N ARG A 281 13.62 6.47 0.53
CA ARG A 281 13.81 7.88 0.95
C ARG A 281 14.92 7.99 2.01
N ALA A 282 16.09 7.43 1.75
CA ALA A 282 17.28 7.52 2.61
C ALA A 282 18.53 7.55 1.74
N TYR A 283 19.63 8.05 2.28
CA TYR A 283 20.90 8.08 1.55
C TYR A 283 21.40 6.66 1.26
N GLN A 284 21.62 6.35 -0.02
CA GLN A 284 22.10 5.05 -0.50
C GLN A 284 23.30 5.22 -1.44
N PRO A 285 24.55 5.19 -0.92
CA PRO A 285 25.74 5.44 -1.73
C PRO A 285 25.81 4.58 -3.01
N GLN A 286 25.40 3.32 -2.92
CA GLN A 286 25.45 2.38 -4.04
C GLN A 286 24.46 2.70 -5.17
N MET A 287 23.41 3.50 -4.90
CA MET A 287 22.38 3.84 -5.86
C MET A 287 22.68 5.15 -6.62
N GLU A 288 23.68 5.92 -6.17
CA GLU A 288 23.96 7.26 -6.70
C GLU A 288 24.23 7.28 -8.20
N ASP A 289 25.10 6.40 -8.69
CA ASP A 289 25.46 6.36 -10.11
C ASP A 289 24.23 6.07 -10.98
N VAL A 290 23.34 5.18 -10.51
CA VAL A 290 22.10 4.83 -11.22
C VAL A 290 21.13 6.00 -11.19
N LEU A 291 21.00 6.71 -10.07
CA LEU A 291 20.16 7.90 -9.96
C LEU A 291 20.70 9.05 -10.82
N ILE A 292 22.02 9.21 -10.93
CA ILE A 292 22.62 10.19 -11.83
C ILE A 292 22.29 9.83 -13.29
N GLU A 293 22.48 8.56 -13.68
CA GLU A 293 22.12 8.08 -15.02
C GLU A 293 20.63 8.34 -15.35
N LEU A 294 19.72 7.94 -14.46
CA LEU A 294 18.29 8.17 -14.62
C LEU A 294 17.92 9.67 -14.60
N GLY A 295 18.66 10.47 -13.83
CA GLY A 295 18.52 11.92 -13.75
C GLY A 295 18.84 12.63 -15.06
N GLU A 296 19.51 12.01 -16.03
CA GLU A 296 19.72 12.61 -17.34
C GLU A 296 18.40 12.93 -18.05
N THR A 297 17.40 12.05 -17.92
CA THR A 297 16.09 12.21 -18.57
C THR A 297 14.95 12.52 -17.61
N GLU A 298 15.06 12.15 -16.33
CA GLU A 298 13.93 12.19 -15.39
C GLU A 298 14.06 13.29 -14.32
N PRO A 299 13.24 14.37 -14.38
CA PRO A 299 13.29 15.45 -13.40
C PRO A 299 12.95 15.02 -11.96
N SER A 300 12.10 14.00 -11.78
CA SER A 300 11.78 13.43 -10.45
C SER A 300 13.02 12.87 -9.77
N VAL A 301 13.92 12.25 -10.53
CA VAL A 301 15.16 11.66 -10.01
C VAL A 301 16.13 12.74 -9.58
N ARG A 302 16.23 13.85 -10.32
CA ARG A 302 17.07 15.01 -9.93
C ARG A 302 16.63 15.61 -8.58
N LEU A 303 15.32 15.68 -8.35
CA LEU A 303 14.77 16.12 -7.07
C LEU A 303 15.07 15.12 -5.96
N HIS A 304 14.94 13.83 -6.23
CA HIS A 304 15.27 12.78 -5.27
C HIS A 304 16.76 12.85 -4.85
N LEU A 305 17.67 13.02 -5.81
CA LEU A 305 19.09 13.26 -5.56
C LEU A 305 19.28 14.49 -4.65
N ALA A 306 18.61 15.60 -4.92
CA ALA A 306 18.72 16.80 -4.09
C ALA A 306 18.15 16.59 -2.67
N TRP A 307 17.04 15.89 -2.52
CA TRP A 307 16.37 15.71 -1.23
C TRP A 307 17.04 14.67 -0.33
N TYR A 308 17.48 13.55 -0.90
CA TYR A 308 17.90 12.38 -0.12
C TYR A 308 19.40 12.09 -0.21
N HIS A 309 20.07 12.60 -1.25
CA HIS A 309 21.52 12.49 -1.41
C HIS A 309 22.24 13.83 -1.33
N GLY A 310 21.49 14.94 -1.26
CA GLY A 310 22.01 16.31 -1.33
C GLY A 310 22.93 16.57 -2.52
N LEU A 311 22.73 15.84 -3.61
CA LEU A 311 23.43 16.00 -4.88
C LEU A 311 22.58 16.85 -5.83
N ILE A 312 23.20 17.84 -6.47
CA ILE A 312 22.57 18.61 -7.55
C ILE A 312 23.02 17.98 -8.87
N HIS A 313 22.07 17.40 -9.58
CA HIS A 313 22.33 16.78 -10.87
C HIS A 313 22.82 17.83 -11.90
N PRO A 314 23.82 17.54 -12.77
CA PRO A 314 24.35 18.52 -13.73
C PRO A 314 23.31 19.08 -14.73
N LYS A 315 22.25 18.30 -15.02
CA LYS A 315 21.13 18.73 -15.87
C LYS A 315 20.04 19.52 -15.12
N ALA A 316 20.14 19.65 -13.80
CA ALA A 316 19.19 20.46 -13.04
C ALA A 316 19.41 21.94 -13.35
N THR A 317 18.33 22.65 -13.65
CA THR A 317 18.39 24.10 -13.83
C THR A 317 18.35 24.81 -12.47
N ARG A 318 18.93 26.01 -12.37
CA ARG A 318 18.82 26.83 -11.15
C ARG A 318 17.39 27.23 -10.80
N ALA A 319 16.47 27.16 -11.76
CA ALA A 319 15.04 27.40 -11.55
C ALA A 319 14.35 26.21 -10.86
N GLU A 320 14.96 25.02 -10.91
CA GLU A 320 14.43 23.79 -10.30
C GLU A 320 15.15 23.45 -9.00
N ILE A 321 16.49 23.53 -9.00
CA ILE A 321 17.33 23.12 -7.88
C ILE A 321 18.51 24.08 -7.73
N ARG A 322 18.78 24.52 -6.49
CA ARG A 322 19.96 25.36 -6.19
C ARG A 322 20.61 24.98 -4.88
N ASP A 323 21.91 25.24 -4.80
CA ASP A 323 22.66 25.14 -3.55
C ASP A 323 22.47 26.43 -2.74
N CYS A 324 22.24 26.31 -1.44
CA CYS A 324 22.12 27.45 -0.54
C CYS A 324 23.48 27.67 0.12
N THR A 325 24.20 28.70 -0.34
CA THR A 325 25.61 28.93 0.06
C THR A 325 25.78 29.64 1.41
N ASP A 326 24.69 30.11 2.03
CA ASP A 326 24.71 30.86 3.30
C ASP A 326 24.54 29.94 4.53
N MET A 327 25.00 28.70 4.46
CA MET A 327 24.89 27.73 5.55
C MET A 327 26.18 27.63 6.36
N PRO A 328 26.11 27.24 7.66
CA PRO A 328 27.31 26.98 8.45
C PRO A 328 28.22 25.96 7.77
N ALA A 329 29.53 26.08 8.02
CA ALA A 329 30.50 25.12 7.52
C ALA A 329 30.11 23.69 7.95
N GLY A 330 30.22 22.75 7.03
CA GLY A 330 29.82 21.36 7.27
C GLY A 330 28.32 21.08 7.06
N ILE A 331 27.54 22.06 6.60
CA ILE A 331 26.13 21.87 6.21
C ILE A 331 25.96 22.18 4.73
N ARG A 332 25.37 21.26 3.99
CA ARG A 332 24.87 21.50 2.64
C ARG A 332 23.36 21.60 2.66
N THR A 333 22.82 22.60 1.96
CA THR A 333 21.37 22.76 1.82
C THR A 333 21.01 22.92 0.35
N THR A 334 20.17 22.02 -0.15
CA THR A 334 19.59 22.17 -1.49
C THR A 334 18.19 22.75 -1.38
N ALA A 335 17.89 23.77 -2.17
CA ALA A 335 16.53 24.23 -2.37
C ALA A 335 15.98 23.66 -3.67
N THR A 336 14.72 23.25 -3.66
CA THR A 336 14.03 22.74 -4.85
C THR A 336 12.67 23.41 -5.04
N LEU A 337 12.30 23.66 -6.29
CA LEU A 337 10.99 24.14 -6.69
C LEU A 337 10.45 23.25 -7.82
N ARG A 338 9.24 22.72 -7.65
CA ARG A 338 8.52 22.02 -8.71
C ARG A 338 7.06 22.43 -8.75
N THR A 339 6.55 22.58 -9.96
CA THR A 339 5.10 22.76 -10.19
C THR A 339 4.49 21.41 -10.55
N TYR A 340 3.41 21.07 -9.87
CA TYR A 340 2.61 19.88 -10.10
C TYR A 340 1.22 20.30 -10.57
N THR A 341 0.50 19.40 -11.23
CA THR A 341 -0.92 19.59 -11.52
C THR A 341 -1.71 18.85 -10.47
N GLY A 342 -2.57 19.56 -9.73
CA GLY A 342 -3.46 18.98 -8.74
C GLY A 342 -4.51 18.07 -9.37
N HIS A 343 -5.18 17.27 -8.54
CA HIS A 343 -6.28 16.40 -8.99
C HIS A 343 -7.46 17.19 -9.58
N ASP A 344 -7.60 18.46 -9.21
CA ASP A 344 -8.57 19.42 -9.75
C ASP A 344 -8.09 20.11 -11.04
N GLY A 345 -6.91 19.73 -11.56
CA GLY A 345 -6.28 20.33 -12.73
C GLY A 345 -5.54 21.64 -12.45
N ASN A 346 -5.59 22.17 -11.22
CA ASN A 346 -4.92 23.42 -10.89
C ASN A 346 -3.44 23.20 -10.57
N PRO A 347 -2.54 24.02 -11.11
CA PRO A 347 -1.13 23.89 -10.78
C PRO A 347 -0.89 24.29 -9.31
N TYR A 348 -0.12 23.49 -8.59
CA TYR A 348 0.40 23.85 -7.27
C TYR A 348 1.93 23.76 -7.25
N ARG A 349 2.55 24.62 -6.45
CA ARG A 349 4.01 24.63 -6.28
C ARG A 349 4.38 23.85 -5.04
N MET A 350 5.38 23.00 -5.17
CA MET A 350 6.07 22.38 -4.06
C MET A 350 7.46 22.96 -3.96
N GLU A 351 7.73 23.53 -2.79
CA GLU A 351 9.03 24.07 -2.43
C GLU A 351 9.59 23.23 -1.30
N ALA A 352 10.89 22.92 -1.38
CA ALA A 352 11.55 22.17 -0.33
C ALA A 352 12.99 22.65 -0.11
N LEU A 353 13.44 22.51 1.13
CA LEU A 353 14.83 22.68 1.55
C LEU A 353 15.30 21.38 2.19
N ALA A 354 16.37 20.79 1.67
CA ALA A 354 16.96 19.59 2.25
C ALA A 354 18.32 19.93 2.87
N LEU A 355 18.43 19.72 4.18
CA LEU A 355 19.62 19.89 5.00
C LEU A 355 20.37 18.57 5.09
N HIS A 356 21.64 18.60 4.73
CA HIS A 356 22.55 17.46 4.80
C HIS A 356 23.85 17.83 5.49
N PRO A 357 24.41 16.96 6.35
CA PRO A 357 25.77 17.12 6.82
C PRO A 357 26.76 16.94 5.65
N ALA A 358 27.82 17.73 5.65
CA ALA A 358 28.88 17.73 4.65
C ALA A 358 30.24 17.44 5.32
N PRO A 359 30.99 16.40 4.89
CA PRO A 359 30.71 15.50 3.77
C PRO A 359 29.50 14.58 3.98
N PHE A 360 28.89 14.14 2.86
CA PHE A 360 27.75 13.24 2.86
C PHE A 360 28.02 11.93 3.61
N GLY A 361 26.99 11.43 4.31
CA GLY A 361 27.10 10.26 5.18
C GLY A 361 27.55 10.59 6.62
N GLN A 362 27.88 11.85 6.93
CA GLN A 362 27.99 12.32 8.32
C GLN A 362 26.61 12.51 8.96
N THR A 363 26.59 13.02 10.19
CA THR A 363 25.38 13.19 10.99
C THR A 363 25.30 14.59 11.58
N LEU A 364 24.09 15.02 11.92
CA LEU A 364 23.78 16.30 12.54
C LEU A 364 23.31 16.08 13.97
N PRO A 365 24.03 16.56 14.99
CA PRO A 365 23.55 16.51 16.35
C PRO A 365 22.20 17.21 16.49
N LYS A 366 21.29 16.64 17.28
CA LYS A 366 19.95 17.18 17.52
C LYS A 366 19.95 18.64 17.96
N GLY A 367 20.94 19.02 18.77
CA GLY A 367 21.12 20.40 19.26
C GLY A 367 21.45 21.40 18.15
N GLU A 368 22.12 20.96 17.09
CA GLU A 368 22.51 21.80 15.95
C GLU A 368 21.39 21.90 14.90
N LEU A 369 20.58 20.84 14.77
CA LEU A 369 19.53 20.80 13.76
C LEU A 369 18.39 21.79 14.03
N ALA A 370 17.97 21.96 15.29
CA ALA A 370 16.83 22.81 15.62
C ALA A 370 17.06 24.30 15.25
N PRO A 371 18.22 24.92 15.55
CA PRO A 371 18.55 26.26 15.06
C PRO A 371 18.54 26.39 13.52
N LEU A 372 18.99 25.36 12.80
CA LEU A 372 19.00 25.37 11.33
C LEU A 372 17.57 25.36 10.76
N ILE A 373 16.68 24.53 11.32
CA ILE A 373 15.27 24.51 10.94
C ILE A 373 14.61 25.86 11.26
N GLU A 374 14.90 26.45 12.43
CA GLU A 374 14.35 27.76 12.81
C GLU A 374 14.81 28.88 11.88
N ARG A 375 16.06 28.83 11.41
CA ARG A 375 16.59 29.78 10.42
C ARG A 375 15.87 29.66 9.07
N LEU A 376 15.68 28.43 8.58
CA LEU A 376 15.12 28.18 7.25
C LEU A 376 13.58 28.28 7.21
N ALA A 377 12.92 27.94 8.31
CA ALA A 377 11.47 28.02 8.48
C ALA A 377 11.11 28.73 9.78
N PRO A 378 11.31 30.06 9.88
CA PRO A 378 11.04 30.80 11.11
C PRO A 378 9.54 30.81 11.44
N PRO A 379 9.14 31.11 12.68
CA PRO A 379 7.75 31.09 13.14
C PRO A 379 6.82 31.99 12.31
N SER A 380 7.35 33.09 11.77
CA SER A 380 6.62 33.97 10.85
C SER A 380 6.24 33.31 9.52
N LEU A 381 6.96 32.25 9.12
CA LEU A 381 6.66 31.45 7.93
C LEU A 381 5.87 30.19 8.30
N ARG A 382 6.39 29.37 9.23
CA ARG A 382 5.78 28.08 9.56
C ARG A 382 4.50 28.21 10.37
N GLY A 383 4.33 29.26 11.17
CA GLY A 383 3.22 29.40 12.10
C GLY A 383 3.35 28.47 13.32
N ALA A 384 2.21 28.19 13.97
CA ALA A 384 2.17 27.36 15.17
C ALA A 384 2.28 25.87 14.83
N PRO A 385 2.85 25.03 15.70
CA PRO A 385 2.77 23.58 15.57
C PRO A 385 1.32 23.11 15.50
N ARG A 386 1.05 22.10 14.68
CA ARG A 386 -0.25 21.41 14.63
C ARG A 386 -0.06 19.89 14.55
N PRO A 387 -1.09 19.09 14.84
CA PRO A 387 -1.05 17.64 14.61
C PRO A 387 -0.74 17.32 13.15
N TYR A 388 -0.04 16.22 12.91
CA TYR A 388 0.37 15.88 11.54
C TYR A 388 -0.84 15.40 10.73
N PRO A 389 -1.14 16.04 9.57
CA PRO A 389 -2.33 15.71 8.78
C PRO A 389 -2.36 14.24 8.35
N GLY A 390 -3.48 13.57 8.56
CA GLY A 390 -3.72 12.18 8.12
C GLY A 390 -3.01 11.10 8.95
N LEU A 391 -2.14 11.48 9.88
CA LEU A 391 -1.40 10.53 10.74
C LEU A 391 -1.73 10.68 12.23
N SER A 392 -2.05 11.90 12.68
CA SER A 392 -2.53 12.14 14.04
C SER A 392 -4.05 11.93 14.13
N SER A 393 -4.52 11.51 15.31
CA SER A 393 -5.95 11.38 15.59
C SER A 393 -6.60 12.75 15.72
N ALA A 394 -7.90 12.81 15.48
CA ALA A 394 -8.67 14.04 15.67
C ALA A 394 -8.62 14.49 17.14
N GLY A 395 -8.16 15.72 17.38
CA GLY A 395 -8.04 16.29 18.72
C GLY A 395 -6.70 16.03 19.43
N ASP A 396 -5.77 15.29 18.80
CA ASP A 396 -4.42 15.12 19.35
C ASP A 396 -3.74 16.49 19.56
N PRO A 397 -2.94 16.66 20.62
CA PRO A 397 -2.14 17.86 20.77
C PRO A 397 -1.06 17.94 19.67
N PRO A 398 -0.59 19.14 19.31
CA PRO A 398 0.56 19.29 18.41
C PRO A 398 1.80 18.61 18.99
N ALA A 399 2.21 17.48 18.40
CA ALA A 399 3.39 16.73 18.78
C ALA A 399 4.08 16.17 17.53
N PRO A 400 5.39 15.88 17.59
CA PRO A 400 6.05 15.15 16.51
C PRO A 400 5.44 13.75 16.37
N TYR A 401 5.18 13.36 15.13
CA TYR A 401 4.75 12.01 14.78
C TYR A 401 5.95 11.18 14.34
N PHE A 402 6.04 9.92 14.77
CA PHE A 402 7.18 9.07 14.44
C PHE A 402 6.76 7.89 13.58
N ILE A 403 7.48 7.67 12.47
CA ILE A 403 7.38 6.47 11.63
C ILE A 403 8.78 5.87 11.54
N GLY A 404 9.01 4.79 12.28
CA GLY A 404 10.34 4.19 12.41
C GLY A 404 11.37 5.17 12.97
N ASP A 405 12.36 5.49 12.14
CA ASP A 405 13.45 6.43 12.40
C ASP A 405 13.14 7.88 11.97
N LYS A 406 11.99 8.11 11.34
CA LYS A 406 11.56 9.43 10.88
C LYS A 406 10.74 10.15 11.93
N GLU A 407 11.05 11.42 12.15
CA GLU A 407 10.22 12.36 12.89
C GLU A 407 9.54 13.33 11.92
N LEU A 408 8.23 13.46 12.04
CA LEU A 408 7.39 14.29 11.20
C LEU A 408 6.75 15.40 12.02
N ARG A 409 6.86 16.64 11.56
CA ARG A 409 6.24 17.81 12.17
C ARG A 409 5.43 18.57 11.14
N SER A 410 4.32 19.17 11.56
CA SER A 410 3.47 20.02 10.71
C SER A 410 3.14 21.32 11.43
N PHE A 411 2.97 22.38 10.64
CA PHE A 411 2.71 23.72 11.15
C PHE A 411 1.53 24.38 10.41
N THR A 412 0.91 25.39 11.02
CA THR A 412 -0.30 26.05 10.50
C THR A 412 -0.08 26.87 9.24
N GLY A 413 1.16 27.31 8.97
CA GLY A 413 1.56 27.98 7.74
C GLY A 413 1.75 27.04 6.54
N GLY A 414 1.40 25.76 6.68
CA GLY A 414 1.54 24.76 5.62
C GLY A 414 2.95 24.16 5.51
N ILE A 415 3.88 24.54 6.38
CA ILE A 415 5.21 23.93 6.45
C ILE A 415 5.12 22.54 7.10
N THR A 416 5.87 21.58 6.56
CA THR A 416 6.17 20.31 7.22
C THR A 416 7.68 20.09 7.30
N VAL A 417 8.11 19.34 8.31
CA VAL A 417 9.51 18.98 8.51
C VAL A 417 9.58 17.47 8.74
N GLU A 418 10.37 16.80 7.91
CA GLU A 418 10.78 15.40 8.09
C GLU A 418 12.24 15.38 8.54
N ILE A 419 12.53 14.71 9.66
CA ILE A 419 13.89 14.49 10.14
C ILE A 419 14.15 12.98 10.13
N ALA A 420 15.23 12.54 9.48
CA ALA A 420 15.63 11.14 9.50
C ALA A 420 16.72 10.93 10.56
N TRP A 421 16.33 10.32 11.68
CA TRP A 421 17.21 10.08 12.80
C TRP A 421 18.03 8.80 12.63
N LEU A 422 19.22 8.76 13.21
CA LEU A 422 19.91 7.52 13.50
C LEU A 422 19.31 6.81 14.72
N PRO A 423 19.62 5.51 14.94
CA PRO A 423 19.26 4.81 16.17
C PRO A 423 19.62 5.62 17.43
N GLY A 424 18.67 5.77 18.36
CA GLY A 424 18.85 6.59 19.57
C GLY A 424 18.48 8.07 19.43
N ARG A 425 18.20 8.56 18.21
CA ARG A 425 17.61 9.89 17.92
C ARG A 425 18.37 11.08 18.53
N GLN A 426 19.67 10.94 18.66
CA GLN A 426 20.58 12.04 19.03
C GLN A 426 21.18 12.73 17.81
N GLU A 427 21.21 12.03 16.69
CA GLU A 427 21.88 12.46 15.47
C GLU A 427 20.97 12.20 14.28
N ALA A 428 20.88 13.16 13.36
CA ALA A 428 20.09 13.06 12.15
C ALA A 428 20.99 12.89 10.92
N SER A 429 20.57 12.05 9.97
CA SER A 429 21.24 11.93 8.67
C SER A 429 20.84 13.06 7.71
N ARG A 430 19.63 13.60 7.87
CA ARG A 430 19.11 14.75 7.09
C ARG A 430 17.89 15.39 7.76
N ALA A 431 17.52 16.56 7.28
CA ALA A 431 16.16 17.10 7.45
C ALA A 431 15.62 17.67 6.14
N LEU A 432 14.34 17.41 5.85
CA LEU A 432 13.62 17.90 4.69
C LEU A 432 12.48 18.81 5.16
N ILE A 433 12.52 20.07 4.76
CA ILE A 433 11.50 21.08 5.05
C ILE A 433 10.71 21.30 3.77
N THR A 434 9.38 21.18 3.81
CA THR A 434 8.53 21.42 2.64
C THR A 434 7.42 22.40 2.97
N GLY A 435 7.00 23.20 1.97
CA GLY A 435 5.87 24.11 2.09
C GLY A 435 6.15 25.49 1.49
N PRO A 436 5.15 26.38 1.48
CA PRO A 436 5.21 27.62 0.70
C PRO A 436 6.20 28.65 1.26
N GLY A 437 6.78 29.46 0.37
CA GLY A 437 7.64 30.59 0.70
C GLY A 437 9.07 30.22 1.13
N LEU A 438 9.46 28.96 1.00
CA LEU A 438 10.81 28.47 1.25
C LEU A 438 11.75 28.81 0.10
N TRP A 439 11.27 28.73 -1.14
CA TRP A 439 12.06 29.02 -2.32
C TRP A 439 12.52 30.47 -2.31
N ASP A 440 11.62 31.44 -2.23
CA ASP A 440 11.96 32.87 -2.35
C ASP A 440 12.90 33.40 -1.25
N ARG A 441 13.07 32.65 -0.16
CA ARG A 441 13.95 32.99 0.97
C ARG A 441 15.38 32.47 0.85
N THR A 442 15.65 31.61 -0.12
CA THR A 442 17.00 31.12 -0.37
C THR A 442 17.72 32.06 -1.34
N PRO A 443 18.98 32.45 -1.08
CA PRO A 443 19.75 33.32 -1.98
C PRO A 443 20.07 32.68 -3.34
#